data_AF-A0A970WX06-F1
#
_entry.id   AF-A0A970WX06-F1
#
_cell.length_a   1.000
_cell.length_b   1.000
_cell.length_c   1.000
_cell.angle_alpha   90.00
_cell.angle_beta   90.00
_cell.angle_gamma   90.00
#
_symmetry.space_group_name_H-M   'P 1'
#
loop_
_entity.id
_entity.type
_entity.pdbx_description
1 polymer ?
#
loop_
_entity_poly.entity_id
_entity_poly.type
_entity_poly.pdbx_seq_one_letter_code
_entity_poly.pdbx_strand_id
1 'polypeptide(L)' 'MKKEVFLDTIKERLEIESQDIDENTNLKELSEYDSISVMTLIATIDELFGKTFRAKDLVNITTVRSLMELIGMENFE' A
#
# COMPACT_ATOMS: atom_id res chain seq x y z
N MET A 1 -7.90 -7.18 -9.33
CA MET A 1 -8.59 -6.43 -8.25
C MET A 1 -8.82 -5.01 -8.76
N LYS A 2 -9.98 -4.39 -8.52
CA LYS A 2 -10.16 -2.97 -8.90
C LYS A 2 -9.23 -2.07 -8.09
N LYS A 3 -8.64 -1.06 -8.72
CA LYS A 3 -7.76 -0.10 -8.04
C LYS A 3 -8.42 0.58 -6.83
N GLU A 4 -9.67 0.99 -6.97
CA GLU A 4 -10.45 1.63 -5.90
C GLU A 4 -10.55 0.72 -4.67
N VAL A 5 -10.85 -0.57 -4.87
CA VAL A 5 -10.93 -1.56 -3.78
C VAL A 5 -9.58 -1.72 -3.06
N PHE A 6 -8.48 -1.68 -3.81
CA PHE A 6 -7.15 -1.73 -3.21
C PHE A 6 -6.86 -0.48 -2.37
N LEU A 7 -7.19 0.71 -2.88
CA LEU A 7 -7.03 1.97 -2.16
C LEU A 7 -7.85 1.98 -0.87
N ASP A 8 -9.12 1.58 -0.91
CA ASP A 8 -9.97 1.45 0.28
C ASP A 8 -9.39 0.45 1.28
N THR A 9 -8.87 -0.68 0.82
CA THR A 9 -8.25 -1.68 1.69
C THR A 9 -7.02 -1.11 2.39
N ILE A 10 -6.15 -0.40 1.67
CA ILE A 10 -4.97 0.25 2.25
C ILE A 10 -5.39 1.31 3.28
N LYS A 11 -6.39 2.13 2.93
CA LYS A 11 -6.93 3.18 3.80
C LYS A 11 -7.48 2.59 5.10
N GLU A 12 -8.26 1.52 5.02
CA GLU A 12 -8.80 0.82 6.18
C GLU A 12 -7.70 0.18 7.04
N ARG A 13 -6.77 -0.56 6.41
CA ARG A 13 -5.70 -1.27 7.15
C ARG A 13 -4.69 -0.34 7.80
N LEU A 14 -4.46 0.82 7.21
CA LEU A 14 -3.58 1.86 7.76
C LEU A 14 -4.33 2.87 8.64
N GLU A 15 -5.63 2.66 8.87
CA GLU A 15 -6.47 3.53 9.70
C GLU A 15 -6.43 5.01 9.26
N ILE A 16 -6.36 5.24 7.95
CA ILE A 16 -6.30 6.59 7.35
C ILE A 16 -7.73 7.16 7.30
N GLU A 17 -8.13 7.86 8.36
CA GLU A 17 -9.48 8.43 8.48
C GLU A 17 -9.64 9.77 7.76
N SER A 18 -8.54 10.51 7.57
CA SER A 18 -8.59 11.97 7.35
C SER A 18 -8.50 12.42 5.89
N GLN A 19 -8.17 11.54 4.95
CA GLN A 19 -8.05 11.91 3.54
C GLN A 19 -8.34 10.76 2.57
N ASP A 20 -8.88 11.10 1.40
CA ASP A 20 -8.87 10.17 0.28
C ASP A 20 -7.45 10.03 -0.25
N ILE A 21 -7.09 8.79 -0.57
CA ILE A 21 -5.80 8.44 -1.14
C ILE A 21 -5.98 8.05 -2.60
N ASP A 22 -5.03 8.44 -3.43
CA ASP A 22 -4.96 8.10 -4.84
C ASP A 22 -3.62 7.45 -5.19
N GLU A 23 -3.45 7.10 -6.47
CA GLU A 23 -2.21 6.48 -6.98
C GLU A 23 -0.96 7.35 -6.75
N ASN A 24 -1.12 8.67 -6.71
CA ASN A 24 -0.03 9.64 -6.62
C ASN A 24 0.28 10.04 -5.17
N THR A 25 -0.59 9.66 -4.24
CA THR A 25 -0.46 9.96 -2.82
C THR A 25 0.84 9.36 -2.29
N ASN A 26 1.64 10.22 -1.66
CA ASN A 26 2.90 9.84 -1.04
C ASN A 26 2.62 9.25 0.34
N LEU A 27 2.75 7.93 0.46
CA LEU A 27 2.55 7.20 1.70
C LEU A 27 3.45 7.74 2.81
N LYS A 28 4.68 8.16 2.50
CA LYS A 28 5.62 8.69 3.50
C LYS A 28 5.26 10.07 4.06
N GLU A 29 4.34 10.79 3.42
CA GLU A 29 3.85 12.07 3.93
C GLU A 29 2.61 11.90 4.81
N LEU A 30 2.04 10.69 4.87
CA LEU A 30 0.97 10.38 5.81
C LEU A 30 1.55 10.29 7.22
N SER A 31 0.92 11.00 8.16
CA SER A 31 1.26 10.90 9.59
C SER A 31 1.14 9.47 10.12
N GLU A 32 0.22 8.70 9.56
CA GLU A 32 -0.06 7.31 9.88
C GLU A 32 1.01 6.36 9.35
N TYR A 33 1.96 6.80 8.51
CA TYR A 33 2.95 5.91 7.88
C TYR A 33 4.23 5.78 8.69
N ASP A 34 4.30 4.73 9.53
CA ASP A 34 5.47 4.30 10.30
C ASP A 34 5.87 2.84 9.94
N SER A 35 6.94 2.35 10.54
CA SER A 35 7.36 0.95 10.65
C SER A 35 6.19 -0.04 10.86
N ILE A 36 5.18 0.28 11.68
CA ILE A 36 3.99 -0.57 11.85
C ILE A 36 3.21 -0.66 10.54
N SER A 37 2.95 0.47 9.90
CA SER A 37 2.24 0.58 8.62
C SER A 37 2.96 -0.18 7.52
N VAL A 38 4.30 -0.16 7.50
CA VAL A 38 5.10 -0.99 6.59
C VAL A 38 4.85 -2.48 6.80
N MET A 39 4.80 -2.95 8.05
CA MET A 39 4.50 -4.36 8.35
C MET A 39 3.06 -4.73 7.96
N THR A 40 2.10 -3.86 8.24
CA THR A 40 0.69 -4.05 7.86
C THR A 40 0.54 -4.13 6.35
N LEU A 41 1.24 -3.30 5.59
CA LEU A 41 1.26 -3.37 4.12
C LEU A 41 1.83 -4.70 3.63
N ILE A 42 2.96 -5.15 4.17
CA ILE A 42 3.56 -6.43 3.78
C ILE A 42 2.58 -7.58 4.03
N ALA A 43 1.95 -7.62 5.20
CA ALA A 43 0.96 -8.64 5.53
C ALA A 43 -0.28 -8.58 4.63
N THR A 44 -0.77 -7.38 4.34
CA THR A 44 -1.92 -7.16 3.45
C THR A 44 -1.63 -7.64 2.03
N ILE A 45 -0.43 -7.36 1.51
CA ILE A 45 -0.02 -7.78 0.17
C ILE A 45 0.16 -9.30 0.09
N ASP A 46 0.72 -9.91 1.13
CA ASP A 46 0.84 -11.36 1.25
C ASP A 46 -0.56 -12.03 1.27
N GLU A 47 -1.49 -11.46 2.05
CA GLU A 47 -2.89 -11.94 2.15
C GLU A 47 -3.64 -11.83 0.81
N LEU A 48 -3.52 -10.69 0.11
CA LEU A 48 -4.29 -10.42 -1.11
C LEU A 48 -3.70 -11.06 -2.38
N PHE A 49 -2.37 -11.11 -2.49
CA PHE A 49 -1.69 -11.47 -3.73
C PHE A 49 -0.75 -12.69 -3.57
N GLY A 50 -0.59 -13.22 -2.35
CA GLY A 50 0.34 -14.32 -2.07
C GLY A 50 1.81 -13.92 -2.29
N LYS A 51 2.12 -12.61 -2.17
CA LYS A 51 3.46 -12.06 -2.42
C LYS A 51 4.05 -11.53 -1.12
N THR A 52 5.15 -12.15 -0.69
CA THR A 52 5.87 -11.71 0.51
C THR A 52 7.01 -10.76 0.15
N PHE A 53 6.95 -9.52 0.66
CA PHE A 53 8.01 -8.52 0.52
C PHE A 53 8.73 -8.30 1.85
N ARG A 54 9.98 -7.81 1.81
CA ARG A 54 10.72 -7.40 3.01
C ARG A 54 10.59 -5.90 3.20
N ALA A 55 10.74 -5.42 4.43
CA ALA A 55 10.71 -3.98 4.72
C ALA A 55 11.67 -3.16 3.84
N LYS A 56 12.86 -3.71 3.55
CA LYS A 56 13.85 -3.09 2.64
C LYS A 56 13.33 -2.88 1.21
N ASP A 57 12.40 -3.72 0.74
CA ASP A 57 11.81 -3.63 -0.59
C ASP A 57 10.79 -2.48 -0.63
N LEU A 58 10.18 -2.16 0.53
CA LEU A 58 9.26 -1.04 0.70
C LEU A 58 9.98 0.29 1.04
N VAL A 59 11.26 0.28 1.44
CA VAL A 59 12.02 1.51 1.77
C VAL A 59 12.04 2.50 0.60
N ASN A 60 12.09 2.02 -0.63
CA ASN A 60 12.11 2.87 -1.83
C ASN A 60 10.70 3.19 -2.37
N ILE A 61 9.66 2.58 -1.79
CA ILE A 61 8.27 2.83 -2.18
C ILE A 61 7.81 4.11 -1.50
N THR A 62 7.43 5.09 -2.30
CA THR A 62 6.96 6.40 -1.81
C THR A 62 5.48 6.58 -2.05
N THR A 63 4.96 6.15 -3.19
CA THR A 63 3.55 6.35 -3.56
C THR A 63 2.77 5.05 -3.64
N VAL A 64 1.43 5.15 -3.62
CA VAL A 64 0.56 4.00 -3.83
C VAL A 64 0.79 3.36 -5.21
N ARG A 65 1.00 4.15 -6.26
CA ARG A 65 1.39 3.64 -7.58
C ARG A 65 2.66 2.80 -7.51
N SER A 66 3.69 3.29 -6.82
CA SER A 66 4.96 2.57 -6.67
C SER A 66 4.73 1.21 -5.98
N LEU A 67 3.82 1.17 -5.00
CA LEU A 67 3.42 -0.06 -4.33
C LEU A 67 2.70 -1.02 -5.29
N MET A 68 1.76 -0.52 -6.10
CA MET A 68 1.06 -1.32 -7.10
C MET A 68 2.01 -1.86 -8.18
N GLU A 69 3.00 -1.08 -8.58
CA GLU A 69 4.05 -1.53 -9.51
C GLU A 69 4.93 -2.62 -8.90
N LEU A 70 5.26 -2.53 -7.60
CA LEU A 70 5.98 -3.58 -6.87
C LEU A 70 5.16 -4.88 -6.79
N ILE A 71 3.86 -4.76 -6.54
CA ILE A 71 2.93 -5.89 -6.53
C ILE A 71 2.75 -6.46 -7.95
N GLY A 72 2.84 -5.61 -8.97
CA GLY A 72 2.62 -5.96 -10.37
C GLY A 72 1.28 -5.43 -10.86
N MET A 73 1.34 -4.51 -11.81
CA MET A 73 0.16 -3.80 -12.35
C MET A 73 -0.87 -4.74 -12.97
N GLU A 74 -0.51 -5.96 -13.37
CA GLU A 74 -1.46 -6.93 -13.91
C GLU A 74 -2.48 -7.43 -12.88
N ASN A 75 -2.21 -7.21 -11.59
CA ASN A 75 -3.13 -7.58 -10.51
C ASN A 75 -4.25 -6.55 -10.33
N PHE A 76 -4.17 -5.41 -11.02
CA PHE A 76 -5.09 -4.29 -10.89
C PHE A 76 -5.84 -4.04 -12.20
N GLU A 77 -7.17 -3.99 -12.11
CA GLU A 77 -8.10 -3.69 -13.21
C GLU A 77 -8.59 -2.24 -13.11
#